data_AF-A0A6M8VDT7-F1
#
_entry.id   AF-A0A6M8VDT7-F1
#
_cell.length_a   1.000
_cell.length_b   1.000
_cell.length_c   1.000
_cell.angle_alpha   90.00
_cell.angle_beta   90.00
_cell.angle_gamma   90.00
#
_symmetry.space_group_name_H-M   'P 1'
#
loop_
_entity.id
_entity.type
_entity.pdbx_description
1 polymer ?
#
loop_
_entity_poly.entity_id
_entity_poly.type
_entity_poly.pdbx_seq_one_letter_code
_entity_poly.pdbx_strand_id
1 'polypeptide(L)'
;MGRVRVYGVDSDNHWHSDYLDITIQNIQGNTTSGTLTHNETWCGVVNITGNITVPSNITLEILPNTNIYFQSSNNLTVYGTLVANSDAARKIDFMRTGSSGSWGSITFDGSGASNSILNYITVKNGLGIRCLNGANVTVTNSTIDHCTEGVYIYNSQPNISGNQIIEPVQNGINVNASGLSPLIQGNNITKSSSNPQYRQYQGIYLSNNSNGYIAKNDISGFYWGMYIGGGSDAYFTNYSNQSFTQNNRVINNRWGLGAGWGGYIFAGMWKSYGRNNSIYNNLNCDAYSYNSSNIIAQSNWWGNDGAQIYHDGTSTLDASLPLTYDPWIPQNNVLLEESELLGDESVNQIIIPDSSIILGILLEFRGRTNEAIFHYKQMIKNKRKADFAIGRLVSIMNRDNVIEIREFIESLLFGNNDYKPIVLTVLAGKLLEENKYEEAKILYNRIINDYPDSYFAINARFEKFFAALSIEHNLNTASELLNEIRALALNDVDYLIRLQDAENQFVLLGTQLIEKPLTKQQVITELGKPDSYALNANYPNPFNPSTNIQFSTPEQSFVELKVFDILGNEVANLVKQDMEPR
;
A
#
# COMPACT_ATOMS: atom_id res chain seq x y z
N MET A 1 -5.56 -49.13 7.58
CA MET A 1 -5.85 -48.97 9.03
C MET A 1 -4.61 -49.32 9.82
N GLY A 2 -4.26 -48.49 10.80
CA GLY A 2 -3.19 -48.74 11.78
C GLY A 2 -3.77 -48.64 13.20
N ARG A 3 -2.98 -48.99 14.21
CA ARG A 3 -3.38 -48.89 15.62
C ARG A 3 -2.22 -48.33 16.42
N VAL A 4 -2.46 -47.23 17.13
CA VAL A 4 -1.50 -46.71 18.12
C VAL A 4 -1.86 -47.33 19.46
N ARG A 5 -0.86 -47.85 20.17
CA ARG A 5 -1.01 -48.45 21.51
C ARG A 5 -0.11 -47.74 22.51
N VAL A 6 -0.65 -47.50 23.70
CA VAL A 6 0.14 -47.09 24.87
C VAL A 6 0.14 -48.23 25.89
N TYR A 7 1.27 -48.40 26.59
CA TYR A 7 1.40 -49.34 27.70
C TYR A 7 1.90 -48.61 28.94
N GLY A 8 1.39 -49.00 30.11
CA GLY A 8 1.86 -48.51 31.41
C GLY A 8 1.83 -49.62 32.45
N VAL A 9 2.66 -49.50 33.48
CA VAL A 9 2.67 -50.41 34.63
C VAL A 9 2.35 -49.61 35.88
N ASP A 10 1.40 -50.09 36.69
CA ASP A 10 1.04 -49.42 37.94
C ASP A 10 1.99 -49.80 39.10
N SER A 11 1.77 -49.18 40.27
CA SER A 11 2.57 -49.42 41.47
C SER A 11 2.50 -50.86 41.98
N ASP A 12 1.52 -51.64 41.52
CA ASP A 12 1.30 -53.04 41.91
C ASP A 12 1.81 -54.00 40.83
N ASN A 13 2.58 -53.51 39.85
CA ASN A 13 3.17 -54.27 38.76
C ASN A 13 2.15 -54.84 37.74
N HIS A 14 0.94 -54.30 37.69
CA HIS A 14 -0.04 -54.68 36.65
C HIS A 14 0.16 -53.87 35.38
N TRP A 15 0.07 -54.56 34.24
CA TRP A 15 0.18 -53.96 32.92
C TRP A 15 -1.18 -53.44 32.45
N HIS A 16 -1.20 -52.18 32.05
CA HIS A 16 -2.33 -51.49 31.43
C HIS A 16 -2.00 -51.19 29.97
N SER A 17 -2.99 -51.31 29.09
CA SER A 17 -2.86 -50.89 27.70
C SER A 17 -4.13 -50.22 27.22
N ASP A 18 -3.97 -49.16 26.42
CA ASP A 18 -5.07 -48.54 25.68
C ASP A 18 -4.66 -48.42 24.21
N TYR A 19 -5.66 -48.31 23.33
CA TYR A 19 -5.41 -48.18 21.90
C TYR A 19 -6.38 -47.24 21.20
N LEU A 20 -5.85 -46.58 20.17
CA LEU A 20 -6.63 -45.79 19.23
C LEU A 20 -6.49 -46.42 17.84
N ASP A 21 -7.61 -46.84 17.28
CA ASP A 21 -7.68 -47.26 15.88
C ASP A 21 -7.54 -46.01 14.99
N ILE A 22 -6.59 -46.04 14.06
CA ILE A 22 -6.34 -44.94 13.13
C ILE A 22 -6.54 -45.41 11.69
N THR A 23 -7.14 -44.56 10.87
CA THR A 23 -7.19 -44.77 9.43
C THR A 23 -5.94 -44.17 8.81
N ILE A 24 -4.95 -44.99 8.49
CA ILE A 24 -3.85 -44.59 7.62
C ILE A 24 -4.42 -44.54 6.20
N GLN A 25 -4.72 -43.35 5.69
CA GLN A 25 -4.89 -43.15 4.25
C GLN A 25 -3.53 -43.37 3.60
N ASN A 26 -3.48 -44.10 2.47
CA ASN A 26 -2.32 -44.08 1.60
C ASN A 26 -2.25 -42.68 0.98
N ILE A 27 -1.68 -41.72 1.70
CA ILE A 27 -1.39 -40.40 1.18
C ILE A 27 -0.19 -40.60 0.24
N GLN A 28 -0.37 -40.28 -1.04
CA GLN A 28 0.73 -40.23 -1.98
C GLN A 28 1.77 -39.24 -1.43
N GLY A 29 3.05 -39.62 -1.43
CA GLY A 29 4.08 -38.80 -0.80
C GLY A 29 4.08 -37.37 -1.35
N ASN A 30 4.29 -36.38 -0.46
CA ASN A 30 4.21 -34.99 -0.84
C ASN A 30 5.23 -34.64 -1.94
N THR A 31 4.83 -33.85 -2.94
CA THR A 31 5.72 -33.25 -3.92
C THR A 31 6.66 -32.28 -3.22
N THR A 32 7.96 -32.59 -3.20
CA THR A 32 9.00 -31.76 -2.56
C THR A 32 9.82 -30.91 -3.52
N SER A 33 9.66 -31.13 -4.83
CA SER A 33 10.23 -30.29 -5.91
C SER A 33 9.51 -30.53 -7.23
N GLY A 34 9.41 -29.51 -8.06
CA GLY A 34 8.81 -29.57 -9.39
C GLY A 34 7.33 -29.21 -9.40
N THR A 35 6.62 -29.67 -10.43
CA THR A 35 5.22 -29.30 -10.68
C THR A 35 4.27 -30.38 -10.17
N LEU A 36 3.23 -29.98 -9.43
CA LEU A 36 2.15 -30.89 -9.04
C LEU A 36 1.40 -31.41 -10.28
N THR A 37 1.09 -32.70 -10.29
CA THR A 37 0.39 -33.36 -11.41
C THR A 37 -1.08 -33.69 -11.13
N HIS A 38 -1.50 -33.54 -9.87
CA HIS A 38 -2.84 -33.81 -9.36
C HIS A 38 -3.09 -32.95 -8.12
N ASN A 39 -4.35 -32.85 -7.67
CA ASN A 39 -4.66 -32.21 -6.39
C ASN A 39 -3.95 -32.95 -5.26
N GLU A 40 -3.32 -32.19 -4.37
CA GLU A 40 -2.48 -32.75 -3.33
C GLU A 40 -2.83 -32.14 -1.98
N THR A 41 -2.74 -32.95 -0.92
CA THR A 41 -2.99 -32.50 0.46
C THR A 41 -1.72 -32.70 1.27
N TRP A 42 -1.15 -31.60 1.76
CA TRP A 42 0.02 -31.61 2.65
C TRP A 42 -0.41 -31.63 4.12
N CYS A 43 0.25 -32.48 4.90
CA CYS A 43 0.08 -32.57 6.34
C CYS A 43 1.39 -32.90 7.06
N GLY A 44 1.50 -32.53 8.33
CA GLY A 44 2.65 -32.88 9.17
C GLY A 44 3.90 -32.07 8.85
N VAL A 45 5.02 -32.74 8.55
CA VAL A 45 6.29 -32.06 8.20
C VAL A 45 6.58 -32.27 6.72
N VAL A 46 6.72 -31.18 5.96
CA VAL A 46 7.01 -31.20 4.52
C VAL A 46 8.33 -30.48 4.26
N ASN A 47 9.31 -31.17 3.67
CA ASN A 47 10.62 -30.59 3.36
C ASN A 47 10.72 -30.32 1.86
N ILE A 48 10.74 -29.04 1.47
CA ILE A 48 10.78 -28.58 0.09
C ILE A 48 12.23 -28.47 -0.38
N THR A 49 12.62 -29.38 -1.28
CA THR A 49 13.98 -29.56 -1.83
C THR A 49 14.21 -28.83 -3.15
N GLY A 50 13.16 -28.33 -3.80
CA GLY A 50 13.26 -27.48 -4.99
C GLY A 50 12.05 -26.57 -5.13
N ASN A 51 12.03 -25.71 -6.14
CA ASN A 51 10.84 -24.90 -6.46
C ASN A 51 9.61 -25.80 -6.66
N ILE A 52 8.46 -25.35 -6.18
CA ILE A 52 7.17 -26.01 -6.35
C ILE A 52 6.28 -25.16 -7.26
N THR A 53 5.60 -25.81 -8.19
CA THR A 53 4.59 -25.17 -9.03
C THR A 53 3.23 -25.86 -8.87
N VAL A 54 2.19 -25.10 -8.56
CA VAL A 54 0.78 -25.53 -8.55
C VAL A 54 0.10 -25.01 -9.83
N PRO A 55 -0.17 -25.84 -10.84
CA PRO A 55 -0.79 -25.42 -12.11
C PRO A 55 -2.23 -24.89 -11.97
N SER A 56 -2.72 -24.13 -12.95
CA SER A 56 -4.03 -23.43 -12.94
C SER A 56 -5.28 -24.27 -12.68
N ASN A 57 -5.21 -25.59 -12.84
CA ASN A 57 -6.33 -26.51 -12.58
C ASN A 57 -6.10 -27.43 -11.37
N ILE A 58 -5.04 -27.19 -10.60
CA ILE A 58 -4.66 -28.02 -9.46
C ILE A 58 -4.89 -27.24 -8.17
N THR A 59 -5.37 -27.96 -7.16
CA THR A 59 -5.49 -27.47 -5.78
C THR A 59 -4.44 -28.14 -4.90
N LEU A 60 -3.66 -27.33 -4.21
CA LEU A 60 -2.84 -27.76 -3.08
C LEU A 60 -3.57 -27.37 -1.79
N GLU A 61 -3.98 -28.35 -1.00
CA GLU A 61 -4.55 -28.15 0.33
C GLU A 61 -3.46 -28.38 1.39
N ILE A 62 -3.34 -27.49 2.36
CA ILE A 62 -2.42 -27.65 3.49
C ILE A 62 -3.26 -27.73 4.77
N LEU A 63 -3.18 -28.86 5.45
CA LEU A 63 -3.96 -29.10 6.66
C LEU A 63 -3.39 -28.30 7.85
N PRO A 64 -4.22 -27.93 8.84
CA PRO A 64 -3.77 -27.33 10.11
C PRO A 64 -2.64 -28.12 10.80
N ASN A 65 -1.77 -27.44 11.55
CA ASN A 65 -0.56 -27.99 12.20
C ASN A 65 0.50 -28.54 11.23
N THR A 66 0.54 -28.06 9.99
CA THR A 66 1.57 -28.46 9.01
C THR A 66 2.77 -27.51 9.07
N ASN A 67 3.97 -28.08 9.17
CA ASN A 67 5.23 -27.37 9.09
C ASN A 67 5.91 -27.63 7.74
N ILE A 68 6.12 -26.58 6.97
CA ILE A 68 6.70 -26.63 5.62
C ILE A 68 8.05 -25.94 5.66
N TYR A 69 9.10 -26.67 5.34
CA TYR A 69 10.48 -26.20 5.40
C TYR A 69 11.09 -26.10 4.00
N PHE A 70 11.41 -24.88 3.57
CA PHE A 70 12.05 -24.60 2.29
C PHE A 70 13.58 -24.57 2.42
N GLN A 71 14.28 -25.20 1.48
CA GLN A 71 15.69 -24.90 1.25
C GLN A 71 15.87 -23.47 0.69
N SER A 72 17.09 -22.95 0.81
CA SER A 72 17.41 -21.57 0.41
C SER A 72 16.95 -21.29 -1.02
N SER A 73 16.34 -20.13 -1.23
CA SER A 73 15.88 -19.63 -2.54
C SER A 73 14.75 -20.44 -3.24
N ASN A 74 14.22 -21.51 -2.64
CA ASN A 74 13.12 -22.26 -3.23
C ASN A 74 11.79 -21.50 -3.08
N ASN A 75 10.96 -21.52 -4.12
CA ASN A 75 9.67 -20.83 -4.19
C ASN A 75 8.50 -21.82 -4.20
N LEU A 76 7.34 -21.36 -3.74
CA LEU A 76 6.04 -21.97 -4.03
C LEU A 76 5.29 -21.05 -4.98
N THR A 77 5.20 -21.43 -6.25
CA THR A 77 4.48 -20.68 -7.29
C THR A 77 3.12 -21.33 -7.55
N VAL A 78 2.06 -20.54 -7.52
CA VAL A 78 0.67 -20.98 -7.56
C VAL A 78 -0.05 -20.26 -8.70
N TYR A 79 -0.33 -21.00 -9.76
CA TYR A 79 -1.23 -20.59 -10.84
C TYR A 79 -2.67 -21.12 -10.62
N GLY A 80 -2.79 -22.24 -9.88
CA GLY A 80 -4.06 -22.84 -9.46
C GLY A 80 -4.47 -22.39 -8.07
N THR A 81 -5.00 -23.28 -7.22
CA THR A 81 -5.49 -22.89 -5.89
C THR A 81 -4.58 -23.40 -4.78
N LEU A 82 -4.24 -22.53 -3.82
CA LEU A 82 -3.67 -22.92 -2.52
C LEU A 82 -4.71 -22.72 -1.42
N VAL A 83 -5.05 -23.77 -0.69
CA VAL A 83 -5.92 -23.70 0.49
C VAL A 83 -5.09 -23.97 1.73
N ALA A 84 -4.66 -22.92 2.42
CA ALA A 84 -3.99 -22.97 3.72
C ALA A 84 -4.87 -22.24 4.75
N ASN A 85 -5.95 -22.90 5.17
CA ASN A 85 -6.96 -22.31 6.03
C ASN A 85 -6.96 -23.00 7.41
N SER A 86 -6.54 -22.26 8.45
CA SER A 86 -6.46 -22.77 9.80
C SER A 86 -7.14 -21.85 10.84
N ASP A 87 -6.82 -22.05 12.11
CA ASP A 87 -7.25 -21.23 13.26
C ASP A 87 -6.06 -20.88 14.17
N ALA A 88 -6.30 -20.01 15.14
CA ALA A 88 -5.29 -19.52 16.07
C ALA A 88 -4.58 -20.62 16.87
N ALA A 89 -5.21 -21.79 17.06
CA ALA A 89 -4.67 -22.90 17.84
C ALA A 89 -3.87 -23.89 16.99
N ARG A 90 -4.02 -23.89 15.65
CA ARG A 90 -3.47 -24.94 14.77
C ARG A 90 -2.71 -24.39 13.56
N LYS A 91 -1.82 -23.44 13.77
CA LYS A 91 -1.15 -22.70 12.68
C LYS A 91 -0.46 -23.59 11.65
N ILE A 92 -0.37 -23.09 10.42
CA ILE A 92 0.43 -23.66 9.33
C ILE A 92 1.67 -22.79 9.16
N ASP A 93 2.85 -23.39 9.25
CA ASP A 93 4.10 -22.64 9.26
C ASP A 93 4.92 -22.91 7.99
N PHE A 94 5.24 -21.85 7.25
CA PHE A 94 6.16 -21.82 6.11
C PHE A 94 7.49 -21.20 6.56
N MET A 95 8.52 -22.02 6.61
CA MET A 95 9.80 -21.68 7.23
C MET A 95 10.98 -22.07 6.36
N ARG A 96 12.14 -21.49 6.63
CA ARG A 96 13.41 -21.91 6.05
C ARG A 96 13.99 -23.12 6.80
N THR A 97 14.71 -23.98 6.08
CA THR A 97 15.64 -24.96 6.67
C THR A 97 16.94 -24.28 7.16
N GLY A 98 17.41 -24.62 8.36
CA GLY A 98 18.65 -24.07 8.93
C GLY A 98 18.53 -22.65 9.52
N SER A 99 19.65 -22.05 9.91
CA SER A 99 19.67 -20.88 10.82
C SER A 99 19.96 -19.50 10.20
N SER A 100 20.30 -19.39 8.91
CA SER A 100 20.72 -18.11 8.31
C SER A 100 20.36 -17.96 6.83
N GLY A 101 19.81 -16.81 6.43
CA GLY A 101 19.42 -16.51 5.05
C GLY A 101 17.90 -16.63 4.83
N SER A 102 17.46 -16.50 3.57
CA SER A 102 16.04 -16.51 3.19
C SER A 102 15.70 -17.70 2.29
N TRP A 103 14.47 -18.19 2.36
CA TRP A 103 13.88 -18.96 1.24
C TRP A 103 13.21 -18.01 0.24
N GLY A 104 12.63 -18.56 -0.83
CA GLY A 104 11.89 -17.80 -1.84
C GLY A 104 10.57 -17.22 -1.30
N SER A 105 9.60 -17.03 -2.18
CA SER A 105 8.26 -16.53 -1.82
C SER A 105 7.18 -17.59 -1.96
N ILE A 106 6.00 -17.27 -1.39
CA ILE A 106 4.73 -17.80 -1.88
C ILE A 106 4.24 -16.83 -2.96
N THR A 107 4.27 -17.26 -4.22
CA THR A 107 3.91 -16.44 -5.37
C THR A 107 2.60 -16.95 -5.95
N PHE A 108 1.59 -16.10 -6.00
CA PHE A 108 0.36 -16.31 -6.75
C PHE A 108 0.44 -15.52 -8.05
N ASP A 109 0.19 -16.18 -9.17
CA ASP A 109 0.36 -15.58 -10.48
C ASP A 109 -0.77 -16.01 -11.41
N GLY A 110 -1.51 -15.03 -11.92
CA GLY A 110 -2.65 -15.28 -12.79
C GLY A 110 -3.99 -15.36 -12.04
N SER A 111 -5.07 -15.07 -12.76
CA SER A 111 -6.43 -15.09 -12.21
C SER A 111 -6.89 -16.45 -11.67
N GLY A 112 -6.31 -17.55 -12.17
CA GLY A 112 -6.54 -18.91 -11.66
C GLY A 112 -6.20 -19.07 -10.17
N ALA A 113 -5.33 -18.20 -9.66
CA ALA A 113 -4.93 -18.19 -8.26
C ALA A 113 -5.92 -17.52 -7.30
N SER A 114 -6.92 -16.81 -7.80
CA SER A 114 -7.82 -15.97 -7.00
C SER A 114 -8.62 -16.73 -5.94
N ASN A 115 -8.83 -18.04 -6.09
CA ASN A 115 -9.51 -18.86 -5.08
C ASN A 115 -8.61 -19.25 -3.90
N SER A 116 -7.35 -18.82 -3.89
CA SER A 116 -6.40 -19.18 -2.84
C SER A 116 -6.69 -18.45 -1.54
N ILE A 117 -6.55 -19.18 -0.43
CA ILE A 117 -6.81 -18.72 0.93
C ILE A 117 -5.59 -19.02 1.79
N LEU A 118 -5.10 -18.00 2.48
CA LEU A 118 -4.07 -18.09 3.51
C LEU A 118 -4.67 -17.50 4.78
N ASN A 119 -5.05 -18.34 5.74
CA ASN A 119 -5.69 -17.93 6.97
C ASN A 119 -5.04 -18.63 8.17
N TYR A 120 -4.61 -17.86 9.17
CA TYR A 120 -3.82 -18.34 10.32
C TYR A 120 -2.56 -19.12 9.93
N ILE A 121 -1.81 -18.59 8.97
CA ILE A 121 -0.50 -19.12 8.60
C ILE A 121 0.64 -18.28 9.20
N THR A 122 1.85 -18.84 9.25
CA THR A 122 3.09 -18.09 9.48
C THR A 122 3.98 -18.22 8.25
N VAL A 123 4.47 -17.10 7.71
CA VAL A 123 5.53 -17.05 6.70
C VAL A 123 6.74 -16.42 7.36
N LYS A 124 7.84 -17.16 7.50
CA LYS A 124 9.01 -16.68 8.25
C LYS A 124 10.31 -16.81 7.46
N ASN A 125 11.15 -15.78 7.51
CA ASN A 125 12.47 -15.73 6.86
C ASN A 125 12.42 -16.10 5.36
N GLY A 126 11.36 -15.69 4.66
CA GLY A 126 11.19 -15.85 3.22
C GLY A 126 11.25 -14.50 2.50
N LEU A 127 11.08 -14.50 1.18
CA LEU A 127 10.94 -13.24 0.45
C LEU A 127 9.60 -12.54 0.74
N GLY A 128 8.58 -13.27 1.15
CA GLY A 128 7.24 -12.76 1.46
C GLY A 128 6.14 -13.44 0.65
N ILE A 129 4.99 -12.77 0.55
CA ILE A 129 3.85 -13.19 -0.28
C ILE A 129 3.75 -12.27 -1.50
N ARG A 130 3.55 -12.84 -2.69
CA ARG A 130 3.46 -12.09 -3.94
C ARG A 130 2.13 -12.40 -4.64
N CYS A 131 1.37 -11.37 -5.02
CA CYS A 131 0.10 -11.49 -5.73
C CYS A 131 0.23 -10.79 -7.09
N LEU A 132 0.31 -11.56 -8.17
CA LEU A 132 0.67 -11.08 -9.51
C LEU A 132 -0.46 -11.36 -10.51
N ASN A 133 -0.63 -10.46 -11.47
CA ASN A 133 -1.35 -10.70 -12.72
C ASN A 133 -2.79 -11.22 -12.53
N GLY A 134 -3.57 -10.55 -11.70
CA GLY A 134 -4.97 -10.87 -11.42
C GLY A 134 -5.17 -11.90 -10.30
N ALA A 135 -4.12 -12.26 -9.56
CA ALA A 135 -4.21 -13.16 -8.42
C ALA A 135 -4.86 -12.47 -7.19
N ASN A 136 -6.19 -12.46 -7.15
CA ASN A 136 -6.97 -11.78 -6.12
C ASN A 136 -7.17 -12.65 -4.87
N VAL A 137 -6.05 -13.04 -4.25
CA VAL A 137 -6.03 -13.97 -3.11
C VAL A 137 -6.54 -13.34 -1.82
N THR A 138 -6.93 -14.19 -0.87
CA THR A 138 -7.30 -13.78 0.50
C THR A 138 -6.21 -14.19 1.49
N VAL A 139 -5.54 -13.20 2.10
CA VAL A 139 -4.54 -13.40 3.16
C VAL A 139 -5.08 -12.76 4.44
N THR A 140 -5.41 -13.60 5.42
CA THR A 140 -6.08 -13.16 6.65
C THR A 140 -5.50 -13.75 7.92
N ASN A 141 -5.57 -13.01 9.02
CA ASN A 141 -5.19 -13.47 10.37
C ASN A 141 -3.82 -14.17 10.44
N SER A 142 -2.91 -13.83 9.54
CA SER A 142 -1.65 -14.53 9.32
C SER A 142 -0.48 -13.69 9.81
N THR A 143 0.66 -14.34 10.03
CA THR A 143 1.89 -13.71 10.49
C THR A 143 2.95 -13.80 9.39
N ILE A 144 3.49 -12.67 8.96
CA ILE A 144 4.58 -12.57 7.99
C ILE A 144 5.76 -11.94 8.75
N ASP A 145 6.76 -12.74 9.07
CA ASP A 145 7.76 -12.47 10.11
C ASP A 145 9.19 -12.52 9.56
N HIS A 146 9.92 -11.41 9.67
CA HIS A 146 11.31 -11.29 9.17
C HIS A 146 11.47 -11.69 7.70
N CYS A 147 10.44 -11.46 6.88
CA CYS A 147 10.53 -11.63 5.45
C CYS A 147 11.23 -10.44 4.78
N THR A 148 11.70 -10.61 3.55
CA THR A 148 12.30 -9.49 2.80
C THR A 148 11.26 -8.40 2.55
N GLU A 149 10.11 -8.74 1.99
CA GLU A 149 8.91 -7.90 1.95
C GLU A 149 7.77 -8.60 2.71
N GLY A 150 6.78 -7.85 3.18
CA GLY A 150 5.56 -8.46 3.73
C GLY A 150 4.69 -9.03 2.61
N VAL A 151 4.02 -8.14 1.87
CA VAL A 151 3.18 -8.50 0.72
C VAL A 151 3.50 -7.58 -0.47
N TYR A 152 3.81 -8.19 -1.62
CA TYR A 152 3.98 -7.50 -2.89
C TYR A 152 2.78 -7.77 -3.80
N ILE A 153 2.20 -6.71 -4.37
CA ILE A 153 1.01 -6.76 -5.22
C ILE A 153 1.34 -6.12 -6.56
N TYR A 154 1.20 -6.88 -7.64
CA TYR A 154 1.35 -6.40 -9.00
C TYR A 154 0.14 -6.78 -9.85
N ASN A 155 -0.51 -5.78 -10.47
CA ASN A 155 -1.69 -5.97 -11.33
C ASN A 155 -2.74 -6.91 -10.70
N SER A 156 -2.99 -6.77 -9.39
CA SER A 156 -3.90 -7.62 -8.61
C SER A 156 -4.62 -6.79 -7.53
N GLN A 157 -5.75 -7.30 -7.03
CA GLN A 157 -6.55 -6.68 -5.95
C GLN A 157 -6.87 -7.70 -4.84
N PRO A 158 -5.85 -8.24 -4.13
CA PRO A 158 -6.08 -9.18 -3.05
C PRO A 158 -6.74 -8.52 -1.82
N ASN A 159 -7.26 -9.37 -0.94
CA ASN A 159 -7.70 -8.99 0.40
C ASN A 159 -6.61 -9.35 1.42
N ILE A 160 -5.97 -8.32 2.00
CA ILE A 160 -4.93 -8.45 3.02
C ILE A 160 -5.49 -7.89 4.34
N SER A 161 -6.04 -8.77 5.18
CA SER A 161 -6.75 -8.32 6.39
C SER A 161 -6.36 -9.02 7.70
N GLY A 162 -6.21 -8.26 8.79
CA GLY A 162 -5.97 -8.82 10.12
C GLY A 162 -4.60 -9.48 10.30
N ASN A 163 -3.64 -9.19 9.42
CA ASN A 163 -2.33 -9.83 9.46
C ASN A 163 -1.34 -9.10 10.37
N GLN A 164 -0.33 -9.82 10.82
CA GLN A 164 0.85 -9.26 11.49
C GLN A 164 2.02 -9.30 10.51
N ILE A 165 2.51 -8.14 10.08
CA ILE A 165 3.70 -7.99 9.23
C ILE A 165 4.81 -7.43 10.11
N ILE A 166 5.74 -8.29 10.50
CA ILE A 166 6.68 -8.04 11.59
C ILE A 166 8.10 -8.03 11.02
N GLU A 167 8.82 -6.95 11.29
CA GLU A 167 10.23 -6.79 10.95
C GLU A 167 10.59 -7.09 9.49
N PRO A 168 9.80 -6.61 8.49
CA PRO A 168 10.20 -6.78 7.10
C PRO A 168 11.53 -6.06 6.85
N VAL A 169 12.41 -6.64 6.03
CA VAL A 169 13.67 -5.98 5.65
C VAL A 169 13.34 -4.71 4.86
N GLN A 170 12.49 -4.84 3.85
CA GLN A 170 12.05 -3.78 2.94
C GLN A 170 10.64 -3.28 3.34
N ASN A 171 9.73 -3.23 2.36
CA ASN A 171 8.37 -2.73 2.51
C ASN A 171 7.48 -3.69 3.32
N GLY A 172 6.54 -3.13 4.08
CA GLY A 172 5.47 -3.90 4.68
C GLY A 172 4.51 -4.42 3.61
N ILE A 173 3.78 -3.52 2.94
CA ILE A 173 2.91 -3.84 1.80
C ILE A 173 3.26 -2.92 0.64
N ASN A 174 3.57 -3.51 -0.51
CA ASN A 174 3.98 -2.82 -1.73
C ASN A 174 2.97 -3.07 -2.85
N VAL A 175 2.39 -2.01 -3.40
CA VAL A 175 1.27 -2.05 -4.33
C VAL A 175 1.59 -1.32 -5.63
N ASN A 176 1.56 -2.07 -6.72
CA ASN A 176 1.58 -1.58 -8.09
C ASN A 176 0.44 -2.26 -8.87
N ALA A 177 -0.76 -1.70 -8.75
CA ALA A 177 -2.01 -2.37 -9.13
C ALA A 177 -2.69 -1.79 -10.38
N SER A 178 -2.09 -0.79 -11.06
CA SER A 178 -2.54 -0.28 -12.36
C SER A 178 -4.05 0.04 -12.46
N GLY A 179 -4.62 0.76 -11.50
CA GLY A 179 -6.05 1.09 -11.46
C GLY A 179 -6.91 0.15 -10.62
N LEU A 180 -6.38 -1.00 -10.18
CA LEU A 180 -7.09 -1.95 -9.33
C LEU A 180 -7.10 -1.53 -7.86
N SER A 181 -8.02 -2.13 -7.09
CA SER A 181 -8.38 -1.67 -5.74
C SER A 181 -8.19 -2.73 -4.65
N PRO A 182 -6.95 -3.02 -4.19
CA PRO A 182 -6.73 -3.98 -3.10
C PRO A 182 -7.32 -3.49 -1.77
N LEU A 183 -7.74 -4.44 -0.93
CA LEU A 183 -8.18 -4.18 0.44
C LEU A 183 -7.05 -4.48 1.42
N ILE A 184 -6.67 -3.49 2.22
CA ILE A 184 -5.64 -3.58 3.25
C ILE A 184 -6.27 -3.15 4.57
N GLN A 185 -6.74 -4.10 5.37
CA GLN A 185 -7.55 -3.78 6.54
C GLN A 185 -7.13 -4.45 7.85
N GLY A 186 -6.92 -3.68 8.91
CA GLY A 186 -6.70 -4.24 10.24
C GLY A 186 -5.37 -4.95 10.41
N ASN A 187 -4.36 -4.64 9.59
CA ASN A 187 -3.04 -5.24 9.69
C ASN A 187 -2.19 -4.48 10.71
N ASN A 188 -1.32 -5.21 11.43
CA ASN A 188 -0.28 -4.64 12.26
C ASN A 188 1.06 -4.75 11.55
N ILE A 189 1.63 -3.64 11.10
CA ILE A 189 2.80 -3.55 10.22
C ILE A 189 3.90 -2.80 10.98
N THR A 190 4.93 -3.51 11.45
CA THR A 190 5.86 -2.96 12.43
C THR A 190 7.31 -3.29 12.15
N LYS A 191 8.17 -2.31 12.47
CA LYS A 191 9.62 -2.42 12.45
C LYS A 191 10.17 -1.80 13.74
N SER A 192 10.86 -2.58 14.57
CA SER A 192 11.44 -2.07 15.82
C SER A 192 12.73 -1.28 15.59
N SER A 193 13.14 -0.51 16.59
CA SER A 193 14.42 0.21 16.58
C SER A 193 15.65 -0.71 16.54
N SER A 194 15.49 -2.00 16.84
CA SER A 194 16.54 -3.01 16.67
C SER A 194 16.69 -3.51 15.23
N ASN A 195 15.72 -3.23 14.35
CA ASN A 195 15.83 -3.60 12.95
C ASN A 195 16.94 -2.78 12.26
N PRO A 196 17.87 -3.41 11.53
CA PRO A 196 18.91 -2.69 10.78
C PRO A 196 18.37 -1.69 9.75
N GLN A 197 17.13 -1.90 9.29
CA GLN A 197 16.41 -1.07 8.32
C GLN A 197 15.33 -0.21 9.01
N TYR A 198 15.41 0.02 10.33
CA TYR A 198 14.49 0.89 11.06
C TYR A 198 14.46 2.29 10.43
N ARG A 199 13.25 2.80 10.19
CA ARG A 199 13.01 4.06 9.47
C ARG A 199 13.55 4.08 8.03
N GLN A 200 13.66 2.90 7.44
CA GLN A 200 13.94 2.68 6.02
C GLN A 200 12.79 1.88 5.41
N TYR A 201 12.56 2.08 4.12
CA TYR A 201 11.43 1.52 3.37
C TYR A 201 10.05 1.92 3.92
N GLN A 202 8.99 1.49 3.28
CA GLN A 202 7.64 2.01 3.46
C GLN A 202 6.79 0.99 4.21
N GLY A 203 5.92 1.46 5.10
CA GLY A 203 4.95 0.60 5.77
C GLY A 203 3.93 0.09 4.76
N ILE A 204 3.21 1.02 4.13
CA ILE A 204 2.39 0.77 2.94
C ILE A 204 2.84 1.71 1.83
N TYR A 205 3.07 1.16 0.64
CA TYR A 205 3.45 1.90 -0.56
C TYR A 205 2.48 1.62 -1.71
N LEU A 206 1.87 2.67 -2.25
CA LEU A 206 1.06 2.60 -3.47
C LEU A 206 1.72 3.39 -4.60
N SER A 207 1.73 2.79 -5.79
CA SER A 207 2.21 3.39 -7.03
C SER A 207 1.38 2.95 -8.23
N ASN A 208 1.66 3.54 -9.39
CA ASN A 208 1.04 3.20 -10.67
C ASN A 208 -0.50 3.22 -10.62
N ASN A 209 -1.07 4.38 -10.28
CA ASN A 209 -2.52 4.62 -10.27
C ASN A 209 -3.31 3.57 -9.45
N SER A 210 -2.74 3.07 -8.35
CA SER A 210 -3.42 2.08 -7.50
C SER A 210 -4.54 2.73 -6.68
N ASN A 211 -5.64 2.02 -6.40
CA ASN A 211 -6.80 2.56 -5.68
C ASN A 211 -7.06 1.81 -4.35
N GLY A 212 -6.18 1.96 -3.36
CA GLY A 212 -6.22 1.13 -2.14
C GLY A 212 -7.30 1.52 -1.14
N TYR A 213 -8.02 0.52 -0.62
CA TYR A 213 -8.88 0.67 0.56
C TYR A 213 -8.10 0.26 1.80
N ILE A 214 -7.73 1.24 2.64
CA ILE A 214 -6.73 1.09 3.71
C ILE A 214 -7.36 1.50 5.04
N ALA A 215 -7.84 0.56 5.84
CA ALA A 215 -8.54 0.90 7.08
C ALA A 215 -8.05 0.10 8.30
N LYS A 216 -8.11 0.71 9.49
CA LYS A 216 -7.77 0.06 10.77
C LYS A 216 -6.35 -0.50 10.90
N ASN A 217 -5.41 -0.12 10.04
CA ASN A 217 -4.04 -0.64 10.10
C ASN A 217 -3.23 0.09 11.18
N ASP A 218 -2.31 -0.61 11.84
CA ASP A 218 -1.34 -0.06 12.78
C ASP A 218 0.05 -0.12 12.15
N ILE A 219 0.71 1.02 11.97
CA ILE A 219 1.94 1.13 11.19
C ILE A 219 3.00 1.92 11.94
N SER A 220 4.17 1.30 12.15
CA SER A 220 5.29 1.97 12.82
C SER A 220 6.68 1.48 12.41
N GLY A 221 7.64 2.41 12.46
CA GLY A 221 9.07 2.15 12.27
C GLY A 221 9.59 2.18 10.84
N PHE A 222 8.84 2.78 9.92
CA PHE A 222 9.20 2.89 8.50
C PHE A 222 9.71 4.28 8.13
N TYR A 223 10.28 4.42 6.93
CA TYR A 223 10.65 5.70 6.35
C TYR A 223 9.40 6.56 6.13
N TRP A 224 8.45 6.05 5.34
CA TRP A 224 7.07 6.53 5.32
C TRP A 224 6.20 5.49 6.01
N GLY A 225 5.36 5.91 6.95
CA GLY A 225 4.30 5.03 7.43
C GLY A 225 3.39 4.61 6.28
N MET A 226 2.93 5.59 5.49
CA MET A 226 2.28 5.34 4.21
C MET A 226 2.78 6.32 3.16
N TYR A 227 3.10 5.85 1.96
CA TYR A 227 3.45 6.70 0.83
C TYR A 227 2.59 6.34 -0.39
N ILE A 228 1.84 7.33 -0.88
CA ILE A 228 0.90 7.22 -2.00
C ILE A 228 1.43 8.08 -3.13
N GLY A 229 2.08 7.43 -4.07
CA GLY A 229 2.71 8.06 -5.23
C GLY A 229 2.07 7.59 -6.52
N GLY A 230 2.67 7.97 -7.64
CA GLY A 230 2.35 7.27 -8.88
C GLY A 230 0.99 7.60 -9.50
N GLY A 231 0.32 8.69 -9.10
CA GLY A 231 -1.10 8.96 -9.43
C GLY A 231 -2.11 8.08 -8.68
N SER A 232 -1.71 7.46 -7.58
CA SER A 232 -2.54 6.51 -6.81
C SER A 232 -3.49 7.21 -5.82
N ASP A 233 -4.57 6.53 -5.47
CA ASP A 233 -5.52 6.93 -4.44
C ASP A 233 -5.45 5.98 -3.23
N ALA A 234 -5.58 6.56 -2.03
CA ALA A 234 -5.79 5.82 -0.78
C ALA A 234 -7.07 6.28 -0.09
N TYR A 235 -8.00 5.34 0.12
CA TYR A 235 -9.27 5.54 0.82
C TYR A 235 -9.16 4.94 2.21
N PHE A 236 -9.30 5.75 3.27
CA PHE A 236 -9.20 5.23 4.64
C PHE A 236 -10.49 4.55 5.12
N THR A 237 -11.07 3.72 4.26
CA THR A 237 -12.31 2.97 4.48
C THR A 237 -12.18 1.56 3.92
N ASN A 238 -13.24 0.77 4.05
CA ASN A 238 -13.42 -0.47 3.30
C ASN A 238 -14.24 -0.23 2.03
N TYR A 239 -14.51 -1.29 1.26
CA TYR A 239 -15.35 -1.24 0.06
C TYR A 239 -16.77 -0.72 0.30
N SER A 240 -17.27 -0.84 1.53
CA SER A 240 -18.57 -0.30 1.94
C SER A 240 -18.50 1.16 2.36
N ASN A 241 -17.34 1.81 2.20
CA ASN A 241 -17.12 3.19 2.59
C ASN A 241 -17.38 3.45 4.09
N GLN A 242 -17.20 2.42 4.91
CA GLN A 242 -17.43 2.49 6.35
C GLN A 242 -16.38 3.38 7.02
N SER A 243 -16.84 4.16 7.99
CA SER A 243 -15.96 4.94 8.86
C SER A 243 -15.85 4.27 10.23
N PHE A 244 -14.61 4.01 10.64
CA PHE A 244 -14.33 3.26 11.86
C PHE A 244 -14.13 4.19 13.05
N THR A 245 -14.55 3.78 14.24
CA THR A 245 -14.29 4.53 15.48
C THR A 245 -12.81 4.55 15.84
N GLN A 246 -12.11 3.47 15.54
CA GLN A 246 -10.66 3.31 15.58
C GLN A 246 -10.22 2.92 14.17
N ASN A 247 -9.67 3.88 13.43
CA ASN A 247 -9.24 3.68 12.05
C ASN A 247 -7.72 3.46 11.98
N ASN A 248 -6.99 4.00 11.01
CA ASN A 248 -5.55 3.73 10.89
C ASN A 248 -4.75 4.45 11.99
N ARG A 249 -3.65 3.83 12.42
CA ARG A 249 -2.62 4.43 13.25
C ARG A 249 -1.28 4.43 12.52
N VAL A 250 -0.67 5.60 12.39
CA VAL A 250 0.60 5.80 11.66
C VAL A 250 1.54 6.60 12.55
N ILE A 251 2.42 5.90 13.27
CA ILE A 251 3.22 6.49 14.36
C ILE A 251 4.67 6.01 14.35
N ASN A 252 5.58 6.77 14.95
CA ASN A 252 6.99 6.40 15.14
C ASN A 252 7.76 6.13 13.83
N ASN A 253 7.28 6.64 12.71
CA ASN A 253 7.97 6.56 11.42
C ASN A 253 8.94 7.74 11.27
N ARG A 254 9.73 7.77 10.19
CA ARG A 254 10.47 8.99 9.85
C ARG A 254 9.53 10.07 9.35
N TRP A 255 8.57 9.66 8.53
CA TRP A 255 7.46 10.47 8.02
C TRP A 255 6.15 9.71 8.17
N GLY A 256 5.06 10.41 8.48
CA GLY A 256 3.74 9.81 8.61
C GLY A 256 3.12 9.45 7.25
N LEU A 257 2.18 10.27 6.79
CA LEU A 257 1.52 10.15 5.49
C LEU A 257 2.27 10.96 4.41
N GLY A 258 2.59 10.33 3.28
CA GLY A 258 3.18 10.99 2.12
C GLY A 258 2.30 10.87 0.89
N ALA A 259 2.04 11.98 0.20
CA ALA A 259 1.38 12.01 -1.10
C ALA A 259 2.26 12.75 -2.13
N GLY A 260 2.63 12.08 -3.21
CA GLY A 260 3.49 12.62 -4.26
C GLY A 260 2.97 12.35 -5.66
N TRP A 261 3.33 13.20 -6.62
CA TRP A 261 3.08 13.00 -8.06
C TRP A 261 1.63 12.65 -8.40
N GLY A 262 0.72 13.52 -7.97
CA GLY A 262 -0.71 13.34 -8.19
C GLY A 262 -1.34 12.23 -7.33
N GLY A 263 -0.66 11.75 -6.29
CA GLY A 263 -1.27 10.88 -5.28
C GLY A 263 -2.32 11.59 -4.42
N TYR A 264 -3.39 10.89 -4.04
CA TYR A 264 -4.47 11.38 -3.20
C TYR A 264 -4.69 10.49 -1.96
N ILE A 265 -4.84 11.13 -0.80
CA ILE A 265 -5.18 10.44 0.45
C ILE A 265 -6.50 11.00 1.01
N PHE A 266 -7.47 10.12 1.22
CA PHE A 266 -8.77 10.43 1.80
C PHE A 266 -8.86 9.82 3.21
N ALA A 267 -8.31 10.55 4.18
CA ALA A 267 -8.16 10.17 5.58
C ALA A 267 -9.13 10.92 6.52
N GLY A 268 -10.23 11.48 6.01
CA GLY A 268 -11.12 12.33 6.80
C GLY A 268 -11.81 13.40 5.97
N MET A 269 -12.87 13.03 5.27
CA MET A 269 -13.65 13.96 4.43
C MET A 269 -15.01 14.29 5.05
N TRP A 270 -15.41 15.56 4.97
CA TRP A 270 -16.72 16.06 5.40
C TRP A 270 -17.11 15.60 6.80
N LYS A 271 -16.14 15.66 7.72
CA LYS A 271 -16.30 15.24 9.11
C LYS A 271 -16.74 13.79 9.32
N SER A 272 -16.87 12.94 8.30
CA SER A 272 -17.49 11.61 8.44
C SER A 272 -16.71 10.48 7.78
N TYR A 273 -16.15 10.66 6.59
CA TYR A 273 -15.56 9.59 5.79
C TYR A 273 -14.07 9.39 6.07
N GLY A 274 -13.68 8.18 6.46
CA GLY A 274 -12.26 7.80 6.60
C GLY A 274 -11.51 8.48 7.76
N ARG A 275 -12.23 9.15 8.67
CA ARG A 275 -11.74 9.84 9.87
C ARG A 275 -11.24 8.90 10.97
N ASN A 276 -10.97 9.45 12.16
CA ASN A 276 -10.60 8.73 13.38
C ASN A 276 -9.29 7.95 13.24
N ASN A 277 -8.34 8.54 12.53
CA ASN A 277 -6.98 8.05 12.44
C ASN A 277 -6.11 8.70 13.52
N SER A 278 -5.03 8.02 13.88
CA SER A 278 -4.03 8.48 14.84
C SER A 278 -2.69 8.63 14.12
N ILE A 279 -2.28 9.85 13.82
CA ILE A 279 -1.11 10.15 12.97
C ILE A 279 -0.23 11.13 13.74
N TYR A 280 0.75 10.61 14.48
CA TYR A 280 1.57 11.43 15.39
C TYR A 280 2.92 10.78 15.70
N ASN A 281 3.81 11.54 16.35
CA ASN A 281 5.14 11.07 16.77
C ASN A 281 5.98 10.51 15.61
N ASN A 282 5.80 11.05 14.41
CA ASN A 282 6.67 10.81 13.28
C ASN A 282 7.85 11.79 13.35
N LEU A 283 9.06 11.35 13.00
CA LEU A 283 10.29 12.11 13.28
C LEU A 283 10.29 13.51 12.67
N ASN A 284 9.85 13.62 11.41
CA ASN A 284 9.93 14.85 10.63
C ASN A 284 8.57 15.55 10.56
N CYS A 285 7.60 14.97 9.85
CA CYS A 285 6.22 15.44 9.87
C CYS A 285 5.22 14.28 9.81
N ASP A 286 3.97 14.55 10.21
CA ASP A 286 2.86 13.61 10.22
C ASP A 286 2.17 13.49 8.87
N ALA A 287 2.18 14.55 8.06
CA ALA A 287 1.70 14.51 6.69
C ALA A 287 2.47 15.45 5.75
N TYR A 288 2.79 14.97 4.55
CA TYR A 288 3.59 15.66 3.54
C TYR A 288 2.97 15.47 2.16
N SER A 289 2.70 16.57 1.43
CA SER A 289 2.17 16.50 0.05
C SER A 289 2.98 17.36 -0.94
N TYR A 290 3.31 16.83 -2.11
CA TYR A 290 4.09 17.55 -3.13
C TYR A 290 3.78 17.07 -4.55
N ASN A 291 4.18 17.84 -5.57
CA ASN A 291 3.96 17.54 -7.00
C ASN A 291 2.49 17.28 -7.35
N SER A 292 1.63 18.28 -7.12
CA SER A 292 0.19 18.27 -7.46
C SER A 292 -0.62 17.18 -6.74
N SER A 293 -0.23 16.83 -5.52
CA SER A 293 -0.89 15.83 -4.68
C SER A 293 -1.90 16.43 -3.70
N ASN A 294 -2.71 15.58 -3.08
CA ASN A 294 -3.70 16.00 -2.11
C ASN A 294 -3.81 15.05 -0.91
N ILE A 295 -3.86 15.61 0.30
CA ILE A 295 -4.21 14.88 1.52
C ILE A 295 -5.40 15.58 2.18
N ILE A 296 -6.53 14.87 2.29
CA ILE A 296 -7.72 15.33 3.01
C ILE A 296 -7.84 14.48 4.28
N ALA A 297 -7.50 15.07 5.42
CA ALA A 297 -7.32 14.38 6.70
C ALA A 297 -7.99 15.14 7.86
N GLN A 298 -9.25 15.53 7.69
CA GLN A 298 -10.04 16.16 8.75
C GLN A 298 -10.42 15.15 9.85
N SER A 299 -10.67 15.61 11.07
CA SER A 299 -11.21 14.74 12.14
C SER A 299 -10.31 13.56 12.49
N ASN A 300 -9.01 13.82 12.60
CA ASN A 300 -8.00 12.87 13.03
C ASN A 300 -7.27 13.36 14.29
N TRP A 301 -6.68 12.41 15.01
CA TRP A 301 -5.78 12.69 16.11
C TRP A 301 -4.36 12.87 15.61
N TRP A 302 -3.75 14.00 15.93
CA TRP A 302 -2.42 14.39 15.49
C TRP A 302 -1.39 14.47 16.63
N GLY A 303 -1.72 13.92 17.80
CA GLY A 303 -0.89 14.08 18.99
C GLY A 303 -1.14 15.41 19.70
N ASN A 304 -0.47 15.57 20.86
CA ASN A 304 -0.65 16.73 21.73
C ASN A 304 -0.01 18.02 21.17
N ASP A 305 0.97 17.86 20.30
CA ASP A 305 1.66 18.92 19.56
C ASP A 305 0.89 19.37 18.30
N GLY A 306 -0.21 18.69 17.98
CA GLY A 306 -1.03 18.95 16.80
C GLY A 306 -0.35 18.51 15.50
N ALA A 307 -1.04 18.71 14.38
CA ALA A 307 -0.58 18.24 13.08
C ALA A 307 0.75 18.89 12.68
N GLN A 308 1.79 18.09 12.51
CA GLN A 308 3.03 18.52 11.86
C GLN A 308 2.89 18.27 10.35
N ILE A 309 2.73 19.32 9.54
CA ILE A 309 2.35 19.19 8.12
C ILE A 309 3.25 20.00 7.18
N TYR A 310 3.42 19.53 5.95
CA TYR A 310 4.12 20.25 4.88
C TYR A 310 3.43 20.07 3.52
N HIS A 311 3.41 21.13 2.71
CA HIS A 311 3.08 21.04 1.29
C HIS A 311 3.87 22.04 0.43
N ASP A 312 4.21 21.67 -0.81
CA ASP A 312 5.13 22.39 -1.71
C ASP A 312 4.49 23.56 -2.51
N GLY A 313 3.29 23.99 -2.13
CA GLY A 313 2.52 25.01 -2.87
C GLY A 313 1.89 24.56 -4.20
N THR A 314 2.32 23.43 -4.78
CA THR A 314 1.62 22.78 -5.90
C THR A 314 0.53 21.82 -5.42
N SER A 315 0.62 21.43 -4.15
CA SER A 315 -0.20 20.42 -3.50
C SER A 315 -1.07 21.01 -2.38
N THR A 316 -2.07 20.24 -1.93
CA THR A 316 -2.97 20.65 -0.84
C THR A 316 -2.99 19.63 0.29
N LEU A 317 -3.11 20.12 1.52
CA LEU A 317 -3.21 19.30 2.71
C LEU A 317 -4.21 19.93 3.68
N ASP A 318 -5.25 19.19 4.08
CA ASP A 318 -6.25 19.62 5.05
C ASP A 318 -6.23 18.72 6.29
N ALA A 319 -5.70 19.24 7.39
CA ALA A 319 -5.65 18.58 8.70
C ALA A 319 -6.63 19.21 9.72
N SER A 320 -7.69 19.89 9.24
CA SER A 320 -8.60 20.63 10.10
C SER A 320 -9.48 19.75 11.00
N LEU A 321 -10.11 20.37 11.99
CA LEU A 321 -11.02 19.71 12.94
C LEU A 321 -10.38 18.52 13.67
N PRO A 322 -9.18 18.64 14.26
CA PRO A 322 -8.54 17.51 14.88
C PRO A 322 -9.33 17.01 16.08
N LEU A 323 -9.18 15.73 16.36
CA LEU A 323 -9.75 15.10 17.55
C LEU A 323 -9.03 15.63 18.79
N THR A 324 -9.74 15.62 19.92
CA THR A 324 -9.19 15.97 21.23
C THR A 324 -8.64 14.76 21.99
N TYR A 325 -8.71 13.58 21.38
CA TYR A 325 -8.27 12.31 21.95
C TYR A 325 -7.76 11.38 20.86
N ASP A 326 -6.95 10.39 21.26
CA ASP A 326 -6.47 9.31 20.41
C ASP A 326 -7.55 8.21 20.27
N PRO A 327 -8.10 7.96 19.06
CA PRO A 327 -9.05 6.87 18.79
C PRO A 327 -8.55 5.47 19.15
N TRP A 328 -7.23 5.29 19.24
CA TRP A 328 -6.60 4.02 19.59
C TRP A 328 -6.45 3.80 21.09
N ILE A 329 -6.76 4.80 21.92
CA ILE A 329 -6.76 4.68 23.38
C ILE A 329 -8.20 4.45 23.86
N PRO A 330 -8.50 3.36 24.60
CA PRO A 330 -9.82 3.12 25.15
C PRO A 330 -10.29 4.30 26.04
N GLN A 331 -11.34 4.98 25.63
CA GLN A 331 -12.02 6.01 26.42
C GLN A 331 -12.90 5.33 27.48
N ASN A 332 -12.61 5.54 28.76
CA ASN A 332 -13.58 5.28 29.82
C ASN A 332 -14.65 6.38 29.73
N ASN A 333 -15.81 6.08 29.14
CA ASN A 333 -17.03 6.92 29.13
C ASN A 333 -17.06 8.16 28.23
N VAL A 334 -16.76 8.03 26.94
CA VAL A 334 -17.39 8.92 25.95
C VAL A 334 -17.92 8.06 24.81
N LEU A 335 -19.17 7.62 24.93
CA LEU A 335 -19.99 7.33 23.76
C LEU A 335 -20.16 8.68 23.06
N LEU A 336 -19.30 9.00 22.09
CA LEU A 336 -19.66 10.02 21.13
C LEU A 336 -20.89 9.46 20.40
N GLU A 337 -22.04 10.04 20.67
CA GLU A 337 -23.23 9.73 19.90
C GLU A 337 -22.89 9.98 18.43
N GLU A 338 -23.14 8.99 17.57
CA GLU A 338 -23.03 9.12 16.11
C GLU A 338 -23.81 10.36 15.57
N SER A 339 -24.74 10.89 16.36
CA SER A 339 -25.61 12.04 16.09
C SER A 339 -24.88 13.39 16.01
N GLU A 340 -23.81 13.64 16.79
CA GLU A 340 -23.10 14.93 16.76
C GLU A 340 -22.13 15.08 15.57
N LEU A 341 -21.89 13.97 14.88
CA LEU A 341 -20.95 13.84 13.77
C LEU A 341 -21.64 13.74 12.40
N LEU A 342 -22.97 13.72 12.39
CA LEU A 342 -23.85 13.86 11.22
C LEU A 342 -24.47 15.26 11.19
N GLY A 343 -23.65 16.29 11.36
CA GLY A 343 -24.07 17.68 11.19
C GLY A 343 -24.05 18.09 9.72
N ASP A 344 -25.04 17.65 8.94
CA ASP A 344 -25.97 18.50 8.18
C ASP A 344 -26.70 17.70 7.06
N GLU A 345 -27.94 17.29 7.34
CA GLU A 345 -28.88 16.75 6.36
C GLU A 345 -29.39 17.81 5.34
N SER A 346 -28.87 19.04 5.37
CA SER A 346 -29.30 20.13 4.46
C SER A 346 -28.53 20.23 3.14
N VAL A 347 -27.83 19.18 2.67
CA VAL A 347 -27.31 19.12 1.28
C VAL A 347 -28.43 18.78 0.27
N ASN A 348 -29.61 19.39 0.45
CA ASN A 348 -30.70 19.35 -0.53
C ASN A 348 -30.82 20.64 -1.35
N GLN A 349 -29.96 21.65 -1.13
CA GLN A 349 -29.88 22.83 -2.00
C GLN A 349 -28.46 23.41 -2.11
N ILE A 350 -27.49 22.62 -2.56
CA ILE A 350 -26.27 23.22 -3.10
C ILE A 350 -26.18 22.88 -4.57
N ILE A 351 -26.63 23.83 -5.40
CA ILE A 351 -26.15 23.94 -6.79
C ILE A 351 -24.68 24.35 -6.66
N ILE A 352 -23.80 23.35 -6.58
CA ILE A 352 -22.35 23.55 -6.67
C ILE A 352 -22.01 23.47 -8.17
N PRO A 353 -21.31 24.47 -8.75
CA PRO A 353 -21.04 24.52 -10.18
C PRO A 353 -20.44 23.21 -10.71
N ASP A 354 -20.67 22.89 -11.99
CA ASP A 354 -20.34 21.70 -12.81
C ASP A 354 -18.86 21.21 -12.79
N SER A 355 -18.14 21.42 -11.69
CA SER A 355 -16.69 21.29 -11.49
C SER A 355 -16.30 20.77 -10.09
N SER A 356 -17.26 20.49 -9.21
CA SER A 356 -16.98 20.07 -7.83
C SER A 356 -16.55 18.61 -7.73
N ILE A 357 -15.28 18.34 -7.40
CA ILE A 357 -14.79 16.98 -7.05
C ILE A 357 -15.70 16.31 -6.02
N ILE A 358 -16.12 17.09 -5.02
CA ILE A 358 -16.96 16.66 -3.90
C ILE A 358 -18.29 16.08 -4.38
N LEU A 359 -18.95 16.74 -5.34
CA LEU A 359 -20.24 16.27 -5.85
C LEU A 359 -20.11 14.91 -6.53
N GLY A 360 -19.07 14.72 -7.35
CA GLY A 360 -18.82 13.43 -8.01
C GLY A 360 -18.68 12.30 -7.00
N ILE A 361 -17.82 12.50 -5.99
CA ILE A 361 -17.58 11.50 -4.93
C ILE A 361 -18.87 11.21 -4.15
N LEU A 362 -19.67 12.23 -3.81
CA LEU A 362 -20.93 12.06 -3.10
C LEU A 362 -21.96 11.28 -3.92
N LEU A 363 -22.02 11.50 -5.23
CA LEU A 363 -22.91 10.76 -6.13
C LEU A 363 -22.49 9.28 -6.18
N GLU A 364 -21.19 8.99 -6.29
CA GLU A 364 -20.69 7.62 -6.22
C GLU A 364 -21.05 6.95 -4.89
N PHE A 365 -20.84 7.64 -3.78
CA PHE A 365 -21.14 7.12 -2.44
C PHE A 365 -22.63 6.82 -2.25
N ARG A 366 -23.52 7.63 -2.82
CA ARG A 366 -24.98 7.41 -2.77
C ARG A 366 -25.47 6.36 -3.76
N GLY A 367 -24.57 5.65 -4.46
CA GLY A 367 -24.93 4.70 -5.51
C GLY A 367 -25.54 5.35 -6.76
N ARG A 368 -25.44 6.67 -6.90
CA ARG A 368 -25.94 7.45 -8.05
C ARG A 368 -24.88 7.48 -9.16
N THR A 369 -24.38 6.31 -9.55
CA THR A 369 -23.23 6.14 -10.45
C THR A 369 -23.40 6.87 -11.78
N ASN A 370 -24.57 6.82 -12.41
CA ASN A 370 -24.82 7.50 -13.70
C ASN A 370 -24.66 9.02 -13.60
N GLU A 371 -25.09 9.60 -12.48
CA GLU A 371 -24.97 11.03 -12.24
C GLU A 371 -23.53 11.41 -11.93
N ALA A 372 -22.79 10.57 -11.20
CA ALA A 372 -21.36 10.73 -11.00
C ALA A 372 -20.60 10.70 -12.34
N ILE A 373 -20.88 9.73 -13.21
CA ILE A 373 -20.30 9.63 -14.55
C ILE A 373 -20.57 10.90 -15.35
N PHE A 374 -21.84 11.35 -15.39
CA PHE A 374 -22.20 12.58 -16.09
C PHE A 374 -21.42 13.79 -15.55
N HIS A 375 -21.36 13.92 -14.23
CA HIS A 375 -20.63 14.99 -13.56
C HIS A 375 -19.13 15.00 -13.90
N TYR A 376 -18.47 13.84 -13.85
CA TYR A 376 -17.06 13.72 -14.24
C TYR A 376 -16.82 14.03 -15.72
N LYS A 377 -17.73 13.64 -16.62
CA LYS A 377 -17.67 14.04 -18.04
C LYS A 377 -17.75 15.56 -18.19
N GLN A 378 -18.60 16.26 -17.41
CA GLN A 378 -18.65 17.72 -17.41
C GLN A 378 -17.38 18.37 -16.84
N MET A 379 -16.83 17.83 -15.76
CA MET A 379 -15.56 18.29 -15.19
C MET A 379 -14.43 18.30 -16.24
N ILE A 380 -14.33 17.22 -17.02
CA ILE A 380 -13.35 17.09 -18.11
C ILE A 380 -13.62 18.11 -19.21
N LYS A 381 -14.87 18.20 -19.68
CA LYS A 381 -15.27 19.15 -20.72
C LYS A 381 -14.98 20.60 -20.34
N ASN A 382 -15.14 20.93 -19.06
CA ASN A 382 -14.91 22.26 -18.51
C ASN A 382 -13.46 22.53 -18.09
N LYS A 383 -12.54 21.57 -18.33
CA LYS A 383 -11.13 21.62 -17.91
C LYS A 383 -10.93 21.84 -16.41
N ARG A 384 -11.78 21.26 -15.58
CA ARG A 384 -11.74 21.40 -14.12
C ARG A 384 -11.38 20.07 -13.48
N LYS A 385 -10.15 19.96 -12.95
CA LYS A 385 -9.67 18.73 -12.29
C LYS A 385 -9.95 17.49 -13.16
N ALA A 386 -9.61 17.63 -14.44
CA ALA A 386 -9.95 16.67 -15.48
C ALA A 386 -9.15 15.36 -15.33
N ASP A 387 -7.91 15.45 -14.87
CA ASP A 387 -7.08 14.36 -14.40
C ASP A 387 -7.80 13.50 -13.35
N PHE A 388 -8.29 14.13 -12.28
CA PHE A 388 -9.07 13.47 -11.24
C PHE A 388 -10.33 12.82 -11.82
N ALA A 389 -11.10 13.57 -12.61
CA ALA A 389 -12.33 13.07 -13.21
C ALA A 389 -12.11 11.89 -14.17
N ILE A 390 -11.01 11.88 -14.93
CA ILE A 390 -10.59 10.74 -15.75
C ILE A 390 -10.29 9.55 -14.85
N GLY A 391 -9.49 9.72 -13.78
CA GLY A 391 -9.20 8.66 -12.82
C GLY A 391 -10.46 8.05 -12.19
N ARG A 392 -11.42 8.89 -11.79
CA ARG A 392 -12.71 8.42 -11.25
C ARG A 392 -13.55 7.66 -12.29
N LEU A 393 -13.62 8.15 -13.52
CA LEU A 393 -14.28 7.43 -14.61
C LEU A 393 -13.65 6.05 -14.83
N VAL A 394 -12.32 5.95 -14.79
CA VAL A 394 -11.60 4.67 -14.92
C VAL A 394 -11.91 3.73 -13.76
N SER A 395 -11.95 4.24 -12.53
CA SER A 395 -12.35 3.47 -11.36
C SER A 395 -13.75 2.87 -11.53
N ILE A 396 -14.73 3.67 -11.99
CA ILE A 396 -16.09 3.19 -12.29
C ILE A 396 -16.08 2.18 -13.45
N MET A 397 -15.33 2.45 -14.52
CA MET A 397 -15.19 1.54 -15.66
C MET A 397 -14.65 0.17 -15.22
N ASN A 398 -13.69 0.14 -14.32
CA ASN A 398 -13.09 -1.10 -13.81
C ASN A 398 -14.04 -1.86 -12.88
N ARG A 399 -14.78 -1.14 -12.03
CA ARG A 399 -15.74 -1.75 -11.08
C ARG A 399 -16.99 -2.28 -11.77
N ASP A 400 -17.58 -1.50 -12.67
CA ASP A 400 -18.93 -1.71 -13.19
C ASP A 400 -18.95 -2.10 -14.69
N ASN A 401 -17.79 -2.18 -15.34
CA ASN A 401 -17.61 -2.50 -16.78
C ASN A 401 -18.49 -1.65 -17.74
N VAL A 402 -18.59 -0.35 -17.44
CA VAL A 402 -19.45 0.58 -18.20
C VAL A 402 -18.78 0.97 -19.52
N ILE A 403 -19.27 0.43 -20.63
CA ILE A 403 -18.68 0.60 -21.97
C ILE A 403 -18.65 2.06 -22.44
N GLU A 404 -19.67 2.86 -22.07
CA GLU A 404 -19.79 4.28 -22.41
C GLU A 404 -18.70 5.16 -21.79
N ILE A 405 -18.03 4.66 -20.75
CA ILE A 405 -16.87 5.33 -20.16
C ILE A 405 -15.65 5.10 -21.05
N ARG A 406 -15.42 3.86 -21.50
CA ARG A 406 -14.31 3.54 -22.42
C ARG A 406 -14.39 4.38 -23.68
N GLU A 407 -15.55 4.38 -24.35
CA GLU A 407 -15.75 5.16 -25.58
C GLU A 407 -15.50 6.66 -25.36
N PHE A 408 -15.94 7.19 -24.23
CA PHE A 408 -15.69 8.58 -23.87
C PHE A 408 -14.19 8.84 -23.65
N ILE A 409 -13.48 7.99 -22.90
CA ILE A 409 -12.03 8.12 -22.65
C ILE A 409 -11.25 8.03 -23.97
N GLU A 410 -11.57 7.06 -24.83
CA GLU A 410 -10.95 6.92 -26.16
C GLU A 410 -11.22 8.16 -27.03
N SER A 411 -12.41 8.76 -26.95
CA SER A 411 -12.74 9.98 -27.68
C SER A 411 -11.81 11.17 -27.33
N LEU A 412 -11.27 11.17 -26.11
CA LEU A 412 -10.31 12.19 -25.65
C LEU A 412 -8.93 12.05 -26.32
N LEU A 413 -8.64 10.99 -27.08
CA LEU A 413 -7.42 10.93 -27.89
C LEU A 413 -7.48 11.84 -29.13
N PHE A 414 -8.68 12.18 -29.58
CA PHE A 414 -8.89 12.99 -30.77
C PHE A 414 -8.95 14.48 -30.43
N GLY A 415 -8.40 15.33 -31.32
CA GLY A 415 -8.30 16.78 -31.14
C GLY A 415 -6.99 17.24 -30.49
N ASN A 416 -6.88 18.52 -30.16
CA ASN A 416 -5.73 19.10 -29.46
C ASN A 416 -6.11 19.38 -28.01
N ASN A 417 -5.96 18.36 -27.15
CA ASN A 417 -6.19 18.49 -25.72
C ASN A 417 -4.96 18.02 -24.94
N ASP A 418 -4.83 18.55 -23.73
CA ASP A 418 -3.70 18.32 -22.84
C ASP A 418 -3.82 16.97 -22.09
N TYR A 419 -4.90 16.20 -22.33
CA TYR A 419 -5.22 14.97 -21.61
C TYR A 419 -4.69 13.70 -22.29
N LYS A 420 -4.23 13.80 -23.55
CA LYS A 420 -3.68 12.67 -24.31
C LYS A 420 -2.72 11.78 -23.52
N PRO A 421 -1.69 12.28 -22.82
CA PRO A 421 -0.78 11.38 -22.09
C PRO A 421 -1.46 10.67 -20.92
N ILE A 422 -2.43 11.31 -20.25
CA ILE A 422 -3.26 10.69 -19.20
C ILE A 422 -4.11 9.57 -19.80
N VAL A 423 -4.80 9.86 -20.91
CA VAL A 423 -5.68 8.91 -21.60
C VAL A 423 -4.88 7.70 -22.11
N LEU A 424 -3.72 7.92 -22.71
CA LEU A 424 -2.83 6.84 -23.14
C LEU A 424 -2.37 5.98 -21.95
N THR A 425 -2.01 6.61 -20.83
CA THR A 425 -1.56 5.90 -19.61
C THR A 425 -2.66 5.01 -19.05
N VAL A 426 -3.87 5.55 -18.94
CA VAL A 426 -5.07 4.84 -18.48
C VAL A 426 -5.40 3.66 -19.39
N LEU A 427 -5.40 3.86 -20.71
CA LEU A 427 -5.69 2.80 -21.67
C LEU A 427 -4.61 1.71 -21.66
N ALA A 428 -3.34 2.08 -21.48
CA ALA A 428 -2.25 1.12 -21.35
C ALA A 428 -2.41 0.25 -20.09
N GLY A 429 -2.77 0.86 -18.94
CA GLY A 429 -3.12 0.13 -17.72
C GLY A 429 -4.30 -0.82 -17.94
N LYS A 430 -5.34 -0.38 -18.64
CA LYS A 430 -6.48 -1.25 -18.97
C LYS A 430 -6.10 -2.45 -19.84
N LEU A 431 -5.19 -2.25 -20.79
CA LEU A 431 -4.66 -3.34 -21.61
C LEU A 431 -3.83 -4.32 -20.76
N LEU A 432 -3.08 -3.84 -19.76
CA LEU A 432 -2.40 -4.72 -18.79
C LEU A 432 -3.38 -5.57 -17.98
N GLU A 433 -4.48 -4.99 -17.49
CA GLU A 433 -5.54 -5.75 -16.81
C GLU A 433 -6.14 -6.84 -17.71
N GLU A 434 -6.27 -6.56 -19.01
CA GLU A 434 -6.78 -7.50 -20.02
C GLU A 434 -5.75 -8.55 -20.49
N ASN A 435 -4.55 -8.59 -19.88
CA ASN A 435 -3.41 -9.41 -20.31
C ASN A 435 -2.94 -9.14 -21.75
N LYS A 436 -3.16 -7.92 -22.26
CA LYS A 436 -2.77 -7.48 -23.61
C LYS A 436 -1.49 -6.63 -23.56
N TYR A 437 -0.42 -7.20 -23.03
CA TYR A 437 0.81 -6.43 -22.77
C TYR A 437 1.47 -5.87 -24.05
N GLU A 438 1.49 -6.63 -25.15
CA GLU A 438 2.07 -6.13 -26.40
C GLU A 438 1.34 -4.89 -26.95
N GLU A 439 0.03 -4.81 -26.76
CA GLU A 439 -0.76 -3.62 -27.09
C GLU A 439 -0.45 -2.46 -26.12
N ALA A 440 -0.33 -2.76 -24.82
CA ALA A 440 0.05 -1.76 -23.82
C ALA A 440 1.44 -1.14 -24.11
N LYS A 441 2.42 -1.94 -24.54
CA LYS A 441 3.77 -1.48 -24.94
C LYS A 441 3.72 -0.47 -26.07
N ILE A 442 2.81 -0.62 -27.04
CA ILE A 442 2.65 0.34 -28.13
C ILE A 442 2.25 1.71 -27.56
N LEU A 443 1.31 1.73 -26.61
CA LEU A 443 0.90 2.97 -25.96
C LEU A 443 2.01 3.55 -25.08
N TYR A 444 2.73 2.74 -24.31
CA TYR A 444 3.88 3.20 -23.52
C TYR A 444 5.00 3.79 -24.38
N ASN A 445 5.36 3.13 -25.49
CA ASN A 445 6.35 3.66 -26.43
C ASN A 445 5.88 4.98 -27.04
N ARG A 446 4.59 5.09 -27.37
CA ARG A 446 4.01 6.35 -27.84
C ARG A 446 4.12 7.46 -26.78
N ILE A 447 3.80 7.17 -25.52
CA ILE A 447 3.95 8.14 -24.42
C ILE A 447 5.41 8.59 -24.30
N ILE A 448 6.35 7.66 -24.33
CA ILE A 448 7.80 7.94 -24.23
C ILE A 448 8.29 8.79 -25.41
N ASN A 449 7.80 8.53 -26.62
CA ASN A 449 8.25 9.25 -27.81
C ASN A 449 7.58 10.63 -27.96
N ASP A 450 6.28 10.71 -27.69
CA ASP A 450 5.50 11.94 -27.88
C ASP A 450 5.67 12.91 -26.69
N TYR A 451 5.99 12.40 -25.49
CA TYR A 451 6.10 13.17 -24.24
C TYR A 451 7.35 12.81 -23.39
N PRO A 452 8.56 12.80 -23.96
CA PRO A 452 9.76 12.15 -23.38
C PRO A 452 10.16 12.65 -22.00
N ASP A 453 9.98 13.95 -21.72
CA ASP A 453 10.36 14.61 -20.46
C ASP A 453 9.20 14.67 -19.44
N SER A 454 8.06 14.06 -19.77
CA SER A 454 6.89 14.06 -18.89
C SER A 454 6.96 12.97 -17.83
N TYR A 455 6.24 13.21 -16.73
CA TYR A 455 5.93 12.18 -15.74
C TYR A 455 5.43 10.87 -16.38
N PHE A 456 4.53 10.99 -17.36
CA PHE A 456 3.90 9.85 -18.02
C PHE A 456 4.93 8.98 -18.74
N ALA A 457 5.97 9.58 -19.31
CA ALA A 457 7.06 8.85 -19.94
C ALA A 457 7.99 8.18 -18.92
N ILE A 458 8.22 8.79 -17.75
CA ILE A 458 8.93 8.14 -16.64
C ILE A 458 8.11 6.94 -16.16
N ASN A 459 6.80 7.13 -15.93
CA ASN A 459 5.88 6.07 -15.54
C ASN A 459 5.88 4.93 -16.57
N ALA A 460 5.73 5.23 -17.86
CA ALA A 460 5.74 4.25 -18.93
C ALA A 460 7.03 3.40 -18.97
N ARG A 461 8.20 3.96 -18.63
CA ARG A 461 9.45 3.19 -18.52
C ARG A 461 9.42 2.20 -17.35
N PHE A 462 8.97 2.65 -16.18
CA PHE A 462 8.76 1.75 -15.04
C PHE A 462 7.73 0.66 -15.34
N GLU A 463 6.62 1.00 -16.01
CA GLU A 463 5.60 0.01 -16.37
C GLU A 463 6.14 -1.05 -17.31
N LYS A 464 6.89 -0.64 -18.34
CA LYS A 464 7.59 -1.58 -19.21
C LYS A 464 8.56 -2.46 -18.42
N PHE A 465 9.29 -1.89 -17.46
CA PHE A 465 10.22 -2.65 -16.61
C PHE A 465 9.48 -3.70 -15.77
N PHE A 466 8.45 -3.30 -15.02
CA PHE A 466 7.73 -4.22 -14.15
C PHE A 466 6.99 -5.31 -14.93
N ALA A 467 6.48 -4.97 -16.12
CA ALA A 467 5.85 -5.94 -17.00
C ALA A 467 6.88 -6.90 -17.65
N ALA A 468 8.05 -6.41 -18.07
CA ALA A 468 9.14 -7.28 -18.52
C ALA A 468 9.56 -8.28 -17.41
N LEU A 469 9.58 -7.82 -16.16
CA LEU A 469 9.94 -8.63 -15.01
C LEU A 469 8.84 -9.62 -14.57
N SER A 470 7.60 -9.14 -14.47
CA SER A 470 6.50 -9.86 -13.79
C SER A 470 5.52 -10.54 -14.75
N ILE A 471 5.51 -10.16 -16.03
CA ILE A 471 4.62 -10.73 -17.06
C ILE A 471 5.45 -11.53 -18.08
N GLU A 472 6.48 -10.92 -18.68
CA GLU A 472 7.31 -11.60 -19.68
C GLU A 472 8.35 -12.54 -19.05
N HIS A 473 8.66 -12.35 -17.76
CA HIS A 473 9.77 -12.99 -17.06
C HIS A 473 11.11 -12.87 -17.82
N ASN A 474 11.32 -11.75 -18.51
CA ASN A 474 12.48 -11.48 -19.35
C ASN A 474 13.47 -10.57 -18.63
N LEU A 475 14.42 -11.18 -17.94
CA LEU A 475 15.43 -10.49 -17.14
C LEU A 475 16.38 -9.61 -17.97
N ASN A 476 16.61 -9.95 -19.24
CA ASN A 476 17.48 -9.14 -20.12
C ASN A 476 16.80 -7.82 -20.45
N THR A 477 15.55 -7.87 -20.91
CA THR A 477 14.76 -6.67 -21.20
C THR A 477 14.51 -5.84 -19.93
N ALA A 478 14.22 -6.48 -18.80
CA ALA A 478 14.11 -5.79 -17.52
C ALA A 478 15.42 -5.08 -17.12
N SER A 479 16.57 -5.71 -17.31
CA SER A 479 17.88 -5.10 -17.04
C SER A 479 18.17 -3.90 -17.93
N GLU A 480 17.89 -4.00 -19.23
CA GLU A 480 18.02 -2.89 -20.19
C GLU A 480 17.16 -1.69 -19.78
N LEU A 481 15.87 -1.93 -19.49
CA LEU A 481 14.94 -0.89 -19.05
C LEU A 481 15.34 -0.28 -17.71
N LEU A 482 15.85 -1.08 -16.76
CA LEU A 482 16.33 -0.57 -15.49
C LEU A 482 17.54 0.37 -15.67
N ASN A 483 18.44 0.05 -16.60
CA ASN A 483 19.57 0.91 -16.94
C ASN A 483 19.11 2.22 -17.62
N GLU A 484 18.11 2.15 -18.51
CA GLU A 484 17.48 3.35 -19.08
C GLU A 484 16.87 4.23 -17.99
N ILE A 485 16.15 3.65 -17.03
CA ILE A 485 15.55 4.38 -15.91
C ILE A 485 16.64 5.02 -15.06
N ARG A 486 17.70 4.30 -14.69
CA ARG A 486 18.85 4.84 -13.92
C ARG A 486 19.50 6.02 -14.62
N ALA A 487 19.64 5.96 -15.94
CA ALA A 487 20.26 7.00 -16.74
C ALA A 487 19.49 8.34 -16.71
N LEU A 488 18.21 8.34 -16.31
CA LEU A 488 17.45 9.57 -16.10
C LEU A 488 18.02 10.43 -14.97
N ALA A 489 18.66 9.81 -13.97
CA ALA A 489 19.37 10.46 -12.87
C ALA A 489 18.57 11.58 -12.16
N LEU A 490 17.25 11.45 -12.07
CA LEU A 490 16.39 12.45 -11.44
C LEU A 490 16.60 12.44 -9.92
N ASN A 491 16.51 13.64 -9.31
CA ASN A 491 16.61 13.81 -7.86
C ASN A 491 15.23 14.03 -7.22
N ASP A 492 14.22 13.34 -7.73
CA ASP A 492 12.86 13.43 -7.23
C ASP A 492 12.50 12.26 -6.30
N VAL A 493 11.76 12.53 -5.22
CA VAL A 493 11.39 11.54 -4.20
C VAL A 493 10.67 10.32 -4.74
N ASP A 494 9.65 10.49 -5.60
CA ASP A 494 8.87 9.36 -6.14
C ASP A 494 9.71 8.54 -7.10
N TYR A 495 10.45 9.22 -8.00
CA TYR A 495 11.37 8.54 -8.91
C TYR A 495 12.37 7.68 -8.13
N LEU A 496 12.93 8.19 -7.03
CA LEU A 496 13.91 7.45 -6.22
C LEU A 496 13.29 6.29 -5.46
N ILE A 497 12.08 6.46 -4.92
CA ILE A 497 11.32 5.37 -4.28
C ILE A 497 11.02 4.27 -5.31
N ARG A 498 10.55 4.64 -6.51
CA ARG A 498 10.25 3.71 -7.60
C ARG A 498 11.49 3.03 -8.15
N LEU A 499 12.60 3.75 -8.28
CA LEU A 499 13.87 3.17 -8.69
C LEU A 499 14.36 2.16 -7.66
N GLN A 500 14.31 2.52 -6.37
CA GLN A 500 14.67 1.60 -5.29
C GLN A 500 13.79 0.34 -5.31
N ASP A 501 12.49 0.50 -5.54
CA ASP A 501 11.56 -0.62 -5.68
C ASP A 501 11.90 -1.48 -6.91
N ALA A 502 12.09 -0.87 -8.08
CA ALA A 502 12.47 -1.57 -9.30
C ALA A 502 13.76 -2.38 -9.13
N GLU A 503 14.78 -1.80 -8.50
CA GLU A 503 16.04 -2.49 -8.18
C GLU A 503 15.82 -3.65 -7.21
N ASN A 504 15.01 -3.46 -6.17
CA ASN A 504 14.67 -4.52 -5.22
C ASN A 504 13.96 -5.67 -5.93
N GLN A 505 12.91 -5.38 -6.70
CA GLN A 505 12.15 -6.40 -7.41
C GLN A 505 13.02 -7.15 -8.43
N PHE A 506 13.92 -6.45 -9.13
CA PHE A 506 14.88 -7.07 -10.03
C PHE A 506 15.79 -8.06 -9.30
N VAL A 507 16.36 -7.67 -8.15
CA VAL A 507 17.24 -8.54 -7.34
C VAL A 507 16.47 -9.74 -6.79
N LEU A 508 15.24 -9.53 -6.33
CA LEU A 508 14.39 -10.60 -5.76
C LEU A 508 14.04 -11.68 -6.78
N LEU A 509 13.88 -11.32 -8.06
CA LEU A 509 13.47 -12.22 -9.13
C LEU A 509 14.61 -12.65 -10.07
N GLY A 510 15.77 -11.95 -10.04
CA GLY A 510 16.68 -11.89 -11.19
C GLY A 510 18.14 -12.31 -10.99
N THR A 511 18.55 -12.83 -9.82
CA THR A 511 19.86 -13.47 -9.45
C THR A 511 20.62 -12.80 -8.29
N GLN A 512 21.47 -13.58 -7.60
CA GLN A 512 22.38 -13.18 -6.49
C GLN A 512 23.56 -12.27 -6.90
N LEU A 513 23.55 -11.62 -8.07
CA LEU A 513 24.68 -10.80 -8.52
C LEU A 513 24.19 -9.50 -9.14
N ILE A 514 23.99 -8.50 -8.29
CA ILE A 514 24.47 -7.15 -8.58
C ILE A 514 25.12 -6.67 -7.28
N GLU A 515 26.34 -6.16 -7.39
CA GLU A 515 27.05 -5.44 -6.33
C GLU A 515 26.08 -4.54 -5.56
N LYS A 516 26.24 -4.50 -4.24
CA LYS A 516 25.46 -3.69 -3.28
C LYS A 516 24.84 -2.46 -3.97
N PRO A 517 23.52 -2.21 -3.82
CA PRO A 517 22.95 -0.96 -4.29
C PRO A 517 23.84 0.17 -3.78
N LEU A 518 24.38 0.96 -4.71
CA LEU A 518 25.18 2.12 -4.38
C LEU A 518 24.34 2.96 -3.43
N THR A 519 24.91 3.21 -2.26
CA THR A 519 24.39 3.98 -1.16
C THR A 519 23.72 5.27 -1.64
N LYS A 520 22.41 5.23 -1.90
CA LYS A 520 21.53 6.41 -1.96
C LYS A 520 20.75 6.63 -0.66
N GLN A 521 21.22 6.03 0.44
CA GLN A 521 20.79 6.34 1.82
C GLN A 521 21.02 7.82 2.19
N GLN A 522 21.99 8.49 1.54
CA GLN A 522 22.23 9.92 1.74
C GLN A 522 21.21 10.81 1.02
N VAL A 523 20.78 10.45 -0.19
CA VAL A 523 19.84 11.28 -0.97
C VAL A 523 18.46 11.29 -0.32
N ILE A 524 17.95 10.14 0.12
CA ILE A 524 16.68 10.07 0.87
C ILE A 524 16.75 10.89 2.18
N THR A 525 17.94 11.13 2.74
CA THR A 525 18.10 11.93 3.96
C THR A 525 17.96 13.44 3.71
N GLU A 526 18.20 13.93 2.49
CA GLU A 526 18.03 15.34 2.11
C GLU A 526 16.61 15.69 1.62
N LEU A 527 15.86 14.70 1.13
CA LEU A 527 14.56 14.83 0.44
C LEU A 527 13.34 15.24 1.29
N GLY A 528 13.53 15.55 2.56
CA GLY A 528 12.51 16.28 3.29
C GLY A 528 13.12 17.25 4.28
N LYS A 529 14.18 17.91 3.83
CA LYS A 529 14.39 19.27 4.27
C LYS A 529 13.37 20.14 3.52
N PRO A 530 12.75 21.13 4.18
CA PRO A 530 11.97 22.14 3.50
C PRO A 530 12.80 22.75 2.36
N ASP A 531 12.21 23.02 1.20
CA ASP A 531 12.96 23.65 0.11
C ASP A 531 13.16 25.16 0.33
N SER A 532 12.39 25.74 1.26
CA SER A 532 12.41 27.17 1.58
C SER A 532 12.04 27.43 3.04
N TYR A 533 12.33 28.66 3.48
CA TYR A 533 11.80 29.18 4.73
C TYR A 533 10.30 29.42 4.56
N ALA A 534 9.47 28.75 5.36
CA ALA A 534 8.03 28.97 5.38
C ALA A 534 7.56 29.21 6.81
N LEU A 535 6.55 30.08 6.97
CA LEU A 535 5.82 30.24 8.22
C LEU A 535 4.44 29.60 8.01
N ASN A 536 4.18 28.50 8.71
CA ASN A 536 2.92 27.79 8.60
C ASN A 536 1.82 28.55 9.35
N ALA A 537 0.58 28.25 8.98
CA ALA A 537 -0.57 28.80 9.69
C ALA A 537 -0.47 28.46 11.18
N ASN A 538 -0.72 29.45 12.03
CA ASN A 538 -0.76 29.22 13.46
C ASN A 538 -1.91 28.28 13.81
N TYR A 539 -1.69 27.31 14.68
CA TYR A 539 -2.68 26.33 15.08
C TYR A 539 -2.68 26.11 16.60
N PRO A 540 -3.83 26.22 17.28
CA PRO A 540 -5.16 26.52 16.74
C PRO A 540 -5.40 28.02 16.42
N ASN A 541 -6.25 28.32 15.44
CA ASN A 541 -6.65 29.68 15.00
C ASN A 541 -8.14 29.72 14.58
N PRO A 542 -8.96 30.77 14.89
CA PRO A 542 -8.88 31.81 15.93
C PRO A 542 -9.71 31.47 17.20
N PHE A 543 -9.57 32.25 18.28
CA PHE A 543 -10.24 32.19 19.61
C PHE A 543 -9.66 31.25 20.69
N ASN A 544 -8.43 30.74 20.53
CA ASN A 544 -7.75 30.01 21.59
C ASN A 544 -6.73 30.90 22.33
N PRO A 545 -6.59 30.77 23.67
CA PRO A 545 -5.65 31.57 24.47
C PRO A 545 -4.17 31.25 24.18
N SER A 546 -3.88 30.16 23.47
CA SER A 546 -2.56 29.78 22.99
C SER A 546 -2.64 29.22 21.57
N THR A 547 -1.60 29.44 20.77
CA THR A 547 -1.47 28.93 19.41
C THR A 547 -0.02 28.51 19.16
N ASN A 548 0.19 27.45 18.38
CA ASN A 548 1.50 27.01 17.94
C ASN A 548 1.79 27.64 16.58
N ILE A 549 2.99 28.19 16.41
CA ILE A 549 3.45 28.74 15.15
C ILE A 549 4.59 27.85 14.67
N GLN A 550 4.32 27.07 13.62
CA GLN A 550 5.33 26.27 12.96
C GLN A 550 6.00 27.10 11.87
N PHE A 551 7.30 26.87 11.70
CA PHE A 551 8.07 27.40 10.58
C PHE A 551 9.05 26.34 10.13
N SER A 552 9.49 26.45 8.89
CA SER A 552 10.39 25.50 8.26
C SER A 552 11.71 26.17 7.92
N THR A 553 12.82 25.44 8.04
CA THR A 553 14.16 25.93 7.67
C THR A 553 14.84 24.97 6.70
N PRO A 554 15.26 25.42 5.50
CA PRO A 554 15.85 24.56 4.48
C PRO A 554 17.26 24.11 4.82
N GLU A 555 17.99 24.94 5.55
CA GLU A 555 19.37 24.72 5.95
C GLU A 555 19.63 25.25 7.36
N GLN A 556 20.75 24.82 7.95
CA GLN A 556 21.15 25.29 9.27
C GLN A 556 21.34 26.81 9.23
N SER A 557 20.54 27.53 10.02
CA SER A 557 20.46 28.99 9.95
C SER A 557 20.05 29.59 11.28
N PHE A 558 20.43 30.85 11.49
CA PHE A 558 19.96 31.63 12.64
C PHE A 558 18.54 32.10 12.35
N VAL A 559 17.57 31.65 13.15
CA VAL A 559 16.15 31.99 12.98
C VAL A 559 15.70 32.96 14.06
N GLU A 560 15.00 34.03 13.65
CA GLU A 560 14.30 34.94 14.54
C GLU A 560 12.80 34.99 14.19
N LEU A 561 11.93 34.55 15.10
CA LEU A 561 10.47 34.56 14.92
C LEU A 561 9.82 35.60 15.84
N LYS A 562 9.33 36.69 15.25
CA LYS A 562 8.73 37.82 15.97
C LYS A 562 7.24 37.94 15.71
N VAL A 563 6.49 38.29 16.74
CA VAL A 563 5.06 38.60 16.67
C VAL A 563 4.90 40.11 16.77
N PHE A 564 4.09 40.69 15.89
CA PHE A 564 3.78 42.11 15.85
C PHE A 564 2.29 42.35 16.07
N ASP A 565 1.95 43.47 16.71
CA ASP A 565 0.57 43.96 16.75
C ASP A 565 0.15 44.61 15.42
N ILE A 566 -1.13 45.01 15.32
CA ILE A 566 -1.68 45.67 14.13
C ILE A 566 -1.07 47.05 13.84
N LEU A 567 -0.34 47.62 14.80
CA LEU A 567 0.37 48.90 14.67
C LEU A 567 1.85 48.69 14.30
N GLY A 568 2.30 47.44 14.18
CA GLY A 568 3.67 47.08 13.86
C GLY A 568 4.63 47.06 15.05
N ASN A 569 4.13 47.11 16.29
CA ASN A 569 4.99 46.98 17.47
C ASN A 569 5.30 45.50 17.74
N GLU A 570 6.57 45.18 18.01
CA GLU A 570 6.98 43.84 18.43
C GLU A 570 6.37 43.52 19.80
N VAL A 571 5.52 42.49 19.87
CA VAL A 571 4.87 42.04 21.12
C VAL A 571 5.53 40.81 21.73
N ALA A 572 6.21 40.00 20.93
CA ALA A 572 6.96 38.83 21.41
C ALA A 572 8.04 38.41 20.41
N ASN A 573 9.12 37.81 20.92
CA ASN A 573 10.14 37.11 20.15
C ASN A 573 10.16 35.65 20.61
N LEU A 574 9.63 34.77 19.77
CA LEU A 574 9.32 33.38 20.13
C LEU A 574 10.52 32.46 19.91
N VAL A 575 11.37 32.78 18.95
CA VAL A 575 12.56 32.00 18.60
C VAL A 575 13.68 32.95 18.27
N LYS A 576 14.88 32.70 18.82
CA LYS A 576 16.09 33.46 18.53
C LYS A 576 17.34 32.61 18.76
N GLN A 577 17.62 31.70 17.83
CA GLN A 577 18.75 30.79 17.95
C GLN A 577 19.13 30.19 16.59
N ASP A 578 20.31 29.56 16.53
CA ASP A 578 20.67 28.67 15.44
C ASP A 578 19.77 27.44 15.46
N MET A 579 19.22 27.08 14.30
CA MET A 579 18.36 25.93 14.13
C MET A 579 18.85 25.03 13.00
N GLU A 580 18.73 23.73 13.22
CA GLU A 580 18.96 22.70 12.21
C GLU A 580 17.74 22.56 11.27
N PRO A 581 17.92 22.02 10.05
CA PRO A 581 16.84 21.85 9.10
C PRO A 581 15.67 21.05 9.70
N ARG A 582 14.48 21.65 9.72
CA ARG A 582 13.24 21.09 10.28
C ARG A 582 12.03 21.60 9.53
#